data_AF-A0A7R7ARJ6-F1
#
_entry.id   AF-A0A7R7ARJ6-F1
#
_cell.length_a   1.000
_cell.length_b   1.000
_cell.length_c   1.000
_cell.angle_alpha   90.00
_cell.angle_beta   90.00
_cell.angle_gamma   90.00
#
_symmetry.space_group_name_H-M   'P 1'
#
loop_
_entity.id
_entity.type
_entity.pdbx_description
1 polymer ?
#
loop_
_entity_poly.entity_id
_entity_poly.type
_entity_poly.pdbx_seq_one_letter_code
_entity_poly.pdbx_strand_id
1 'polypeptide(L)'
;MKMRSSKTLVFYPGTNKVTACNFLTRSVFECSPEVIGLLASWGEWASTAEIARAHGWSKSELNAVVPQLLDFSALVTAGSPLDEQETKFSGQWNWGIPTALMHFCVQDSEFITIEQAEARQIERAGHVAQPDLLLRNAAGAIRLQNALDDNELLTLMARRRTNRTAAAPTITAQQLSDCLFAGMGITGETSNCVGTLPLGMTLRAAHATPTRPMWLRLASRAWSPASTIIPPPITTSAGSRPTICRRSPNWSAGRNGPMPCLA
;
A
#
# COMPACT_ATOMS: atom_id res chain seq x y z
N MET A 1 22.30 -31.16 -13.58
CA MET A 1 21.17 -30.29 -13.21
C MET A 1 21.29 -28.98 -13.98
N LYS A 2 20.23 -28.53 -14.64
CA LYS A 2 20.19 -27.24 -15.34
C LYS A 2 19.49 -26.19 -14.47
N MET A 3 20.02 -24.98 -14.47
CA MET A 3 19.52 -23.85 -13.69
C MET A 3 19.48 -22.61 -14.58
N ARG A 4 18.71 -21.61 -14.16
CA ARG A 4 18.72 -20.25 -14.72
C ARG A 4 18.53 -19.25 -13.59
N SER A 5 18.83 -17.99 -13.85
CA SER A 5 18.43 -16.92 -12.94
C SER A 5 16.92 -16.78 -12.86
N SER A 6 16.45 -16.49 -11.66
CA SER A 6 15.05 -16.21 -11.40
C SER A 6 14.61 -14.98 -12.22
N LYS A 7 13.45 -15.08 -12.87
CA LYS A 7 12.86 -13.98 -13.65
C LYS A 7 12.16 -12.95 -12.77
N THR A 8 12.01 -13.25 -11.49
CA THR A 8 11.31 -12.42 -10.51
C THR A 8 12.27 -11.70 -9.56
N LEU A 9 13.55 -11.59 -9.94
CA LEU A 9 14.55 -10.80 -9.23
C LEU A 9 14.46 -9.32 -9.59
N VAL A 10 14.45 -8.47 -8.56
CA VAL A 10 14.60 -7.03 -8.67
C VAL A 10 15.80 -6.60 -7.82
N PHE A 11 16.61 -5.70 -8.38
CA PHE A 11 17.84 -5.22 -7.75
C PHE A 11 17.71 -3.74 -7.39
N TYR A 12 18.20 -3.38 -6.20
CA TYR A 12 18.26 -2.01 -5.70
C TYR A 12 19.71 -1.66 -5.35
N PRO A 13 20.28 -0.60 -5.95
CA PRO A 13 21.65 -0.20 -5.65
C PRO A 13 21.73 0.44 -4.26
N GLY A 14 22.67 -0.04 -3.45
CA GLY A 14 23.14 0.62 -2.22
C GLY A 14 24.54 1.17 -2.41
N THR A 15 25.09 1.81 -1.37
CA THR A 15 26.39 2.51 -1.45
C THR A 15 27.55 1.59 -1.87
N ASN A 16 27.61 0.35 -1.35
CA ASN A 16 28.68 -0.63 -1.64
C ASN A 16 28.17 -2.05 -1.94
N LYS A 17 26.86 -2.26 -1.94
CA LYS A 17 26.20 -3.55 -2.11
C LYS A 17 24.93 -3.37 -2.90
N VAL A 18 24.44 -4.43 -3.52
CA VAL A 18 23.15 -4.45 -4.19
C VAL A 18 22.21 -5.34 -3.42
N THR A 19 21.05 -4.82 -3.07
CA THR A 19 19.97 -5.61 -2.47
C THR A 19 19.17 -6.25 -3.60
N ALA A 20 19.06 -7.57 -3.58
CA ALA A 20 18.23 -8.33 -4.50
C ALA A 20 16.99 -8.83 -3.76
N CYS A 21 15.85 -8.81 -4.45
CA CYS A 21 14.60 -9.34 -3.95
C CYS A 21 14.00 -10.25 -5.01
N ASN A 22 13.75 -11.52 -4.67
CA ASN A 22 12.84 -12.36 -5.43
C ASN A 22 11.42 -12.08 -4.90
N PHE A 23 10.64 -11.30 -5.64
CA PHE A 23 9.32 -10.87 -5.13
C PHE A 23 8.32 -12.01 -5.03
N LEU A 24 8.51 -13.12 -5.76
CA LEU A 24 7.59 -14.26 -5.73
C LEU A 24 7.77 -15.09 -4.46
N THR A 25 9.01 -15.23 -3.99
CA THR A 25 9.33 -15.94 -2.74
C THR A 25 9.51 -15.02 -1.55
N ARG A 26 9.52 -13.70 -1.77
CA ARG A 26 9.84 -12.65 -0.78
C ARG A 26 11.23 -12.79 -0.15
N SER A 27 12.12 -13.55 -0.79
CA SER A 27 13.52 -13.65 -0.38
C SER A 27 14.25 -12.34 -0.69
N VAL A 28 14.92 -11.78 0.32
CA VAL A 28 15.73 -10.56 0.20
C VAL A 28 17.13 -10.87 0.66
N PHE A 29 18.12 -10.50 -0.14
CA PHE A 29 19.53 -10.74 0.16
C PHE A 29 20.40 -9.62 -0.37
N GLU A 30 21.57 -9.42 0.23
CA GLU A 30 22.59 -8.52 -0.28
C GLU A 30 23.60 -9.30 -1.13
N CYS A 31 24.03 -8.72 -2.23
CA CYS A 31 25.01 -9.32 -3.11
C CYS A 31 26.00 -8.28 -3.65
N SER A 32 27.20 -8.75 -4.02
CA SER A 32 28.18 -7.94 -4.71
C SER A 32 27.81 -7.79 -6.20
N PRO A 33 28.33 -6.77 -6.90
CA PRO A 33 28.15 -6.65 -8.36
C PRO A 33 28.63 -7.87 -9.15
N GLU A 34 29.65 -8.59 -8.64
CA GLU A 34 30.16 -9.81 -9.25
C GLU A 34 29.11 -10.93 -9.28
N VAL A 35 28.32 -11.07 -8.20
CA VAL A 35 27.22 -12.03 -8.14
C VAL A 35 26.12 -11.66 -9.13
N ILE A 36 25.88 -10.38 -9.39
CA ILE A 36 24.93 -9.95 -10.43
C ILE A 36 25.46 -10.35 -11.81
N GLY A 37 26.76 -10.16 -12.07
CA GLY A 37 27.40 -10.63 -13.29
C GLY A 37 27.29 -12.16 -13.45
N LEU A 38 27.46 -12.90 -12.37
CA LEU A 38 27.27 -14.35 -12.34
C LEU A 38 25.81 -14.74 -12.66
N LEU A 39 24.83 -14.07 -12.05
CA LEU A 39 23.41 -14.30 -12.36
C LEU A 39 23.10 -13.95 -13.82
N ALA A 40 23.64 -12.85 -14.36
CA ALA A 40 23.47 -12.50 -15.76
C ALA A 40 24.02 -13.58 -16.71
N SER A 41 25.08 -14.31 -16.31
CA SER A 41 25.59 -15.45 -17.08
C SER A 41 24.61 -16.64 -17.15
N TRP A 42 23.68 -16.72 -16.20
CA TRP A 42 22.60 -17.71 -16.11
C TRP A 42 21.27 -17.20 -16.69
N GLY A 43 21.31 -16.29 -17.67
CA GLY A 43 20.09 -15.80 -18.34
C GLY A 43 19.26 -16.92 -19.00
N GLU A 44 19.91 -18.00 -19.41
CA GLU A 44 19.30 -19.19 -19.99
C GLU A 44 19.61 -20.46 -19.18
N TRP A 45 18.89 -21.55 -19.47
CA TRP A 45 19.07 -22.83 -18.79
C TRP A 45 20.45 -23.46 -19.04
N ALA A 46 21.31 -23.43 -18.03
CA ALA A 46 22.68 -23.95 -18.07
C ALA A 46 23.06 -24.71 -16.80
N SER A 47 23.98 -25.66 -16.93
CA SER A 47 24.65 -26.34 -15.83
C SER A 47 25.88 -25.56 -15.36
N THR A 48 26.35 -25.85 -14.15
CA THR A 48 27.58 -25.24 -13.61
C THR A 48 28.80 -25.49 -14.51
N ALA A 49 28.89 -26.65 -15.15
CA ALA A 49 29.98 -26.99 -16.07
C ALA A 49 29.95 -26.15 -17.35
N GLU A 50 28.77 -25.78 -17.84
CA GLU A 50 28.60 -24.90 -19.00
C GLU A 50 28.99 -23.47 -18.64
N ILE A 51 28.52 -22.95 -17.50
CA ILE A 51 28.89 -21.60 -17.02
C ILE A 51 30.39 -21.47 -16.76
N ALA A 52 31.01 -22.45 -16.08
CA ALA A 52 32.45 -22.48 -15.85
C ALA A 52 33.24 -22.37 -17.16
N ARG A 53 32.80 -23.08 -18.20
CA ARG A 53 33.48 -23.10 -19.51
C ARG A 53 33.26 -21.80 -20.29
N ALA A 54 32.04 -21.27 -20.30
CA ALA A 54 31.67 -20.12 -21.11
C ALA A 54 32.15 -18.78 -20.51
N HIS A 55 32.20 -18.69 -19.18
CA HIS A 55 32.46 -17.43 -18.48
C HIS A 55 33.72 -17.46 -17.60
N GLY A 56 34.50 -18.55 -17.64
CA GLY A 56 35.82 -18.63 -16.99
C GLY A 56 35.80 -18.77 -15.47
N TRP A 57 34.64 -19.08 -14.87
CA TRP A 57 34.51 -19.29 -13.42
C TRP A 57 35.16 -20.60 -12.98
N SER A 58 35.82 -20.60 -11.81
CA SER A 58 36.35 -21.84 -11.27
C SER A 58 35.22 -22.74 -10.77
N LYS A 59 35.37 -24.05 -10.95
CA LYS A 59 34.39 -25.03 -10.46
C LYS A 59 34.25 -24.98 -8.93
N SER A 60 35.33 -24.72 -8.21
CA SER A 60 35.32 -24.60 -6.75
C SER A 60 34.49 -23.40 -6.27
N GLU A 61 34.61 -22.24 -6.93
CA GLU A 61 33.81 -21.06 -6.60
C GLU A 61 32.33 -21.30 -6.89
N LEU A 62 31.99 -21.85 -8.06
CA LEU A 62 30.61 -22.16 -8.40
C LEU A 62 30.00 -23.16 -7.42
N ASN A 63 30.73 -24.20 -7.01
CA ASN A 63 30.24 -25.17 -6.04
C ASN A 63 29.98 -24.55 -4.65
N ALA A 64 30.69 -23.47 -4.29
CA ALA A 64 30.49 -22.76 -3.04
C ALA A 64 29.31 -21.76 -3.10
N VAL A 65 29.11 -21.10 -4.24
CA VAL A 65 28.13 -20.01 -4.41
C VAL A 65 26.75 -20.52 -4.85
N VAL A 66 26.69 -21.52 -5.74
CA VAL A 66 25.42 -22.01 -6.30
C VAL A 66 24.41 -22.48 -5.25
N PRO A 67 24.79 -23.26 -4.20
CA PRO A 67 23.84 -23.64 -3.16
C PRO A 67 23.20 -22.43 -2.48
N GLN A 68 23.99 -21.40 -2.17
CA GLN A 68 23.47 -20.16 -1.55
C GLN A 68 22.51 -19.43 -2.49
N LEU A 69 22.83 -19.34 -3.78
CA LEU A 69 21.94 -18.71 -4.76
C LEU A 69 20.63 -19.49 -4.94
N LEU A 70 20.65 -20.82 -4.79
CA LEU A 70 19.42 -21.63 -4.79
C LEU A 70 18.61 -21.40 -3.50
N ASP A 71 19.26 -21.34 -2.34
CA ASP A 71 18.62 -21.07 -1.04
C ASP A 71 17.92 -19.71 -1.04
N PHE A 72 18.56 -18.69 -1.61
CA PHE A 72 17.96 -17.36 -1.76
C PHE A 72 16.96 -17.23 -2.91
N SER A 73 16.66 -18.33 -3.63
CA SER A 73 15.79 -18.31 -4.82
C SER A 73 16.30 -17.38 -5.93
N ALA A 74 17.61 -17.11 -5.97
CA ALA A 74 18.25 -16.30 -7.01
C ALA A 74 18.50 -17.12 -8.28
N LEU A 75 18.80 -18.41 -8.11
CA LEU A 75 18.79 -19.41 -9.16
C LEU A 75 17.56 -20.30 -9.02
N VAL A 76 17.05 -20.77 -10.16
CA VAL A 76 15.92 -21.67 -10.27
C VAL A 76 16.39 -22.94 -10.96
N THR A 77 15.97 -24.09 -10.43
CA THR A 77 16.24 -25.41 -11.03
C THR A 77 15.13 -25.77 -12.01
N ALA A 78 15.48 -26.33 -13.17
CA ALA A 78 14.50 -26.75 -14.17
C ALA A 78 13.52 -27.78 -13.59
N GLY A 79 12.21 -27.53 -13.73
CA GLY A 79 11.16 -28.41 -13.19
C GLY A 79 11.00 -28.36 -11.67
N SER A 80 11.58 -27.37 -10.99
CA SER A 80 11.31 -27.14 -9.56
C SER A 80 9.95 -26.47 -9.36
N PRO A 81 9.35 -26.54 -8.16
CA PRO A 81 8.12 -25.81 -7.85
C PRO A 81 8.23 -24.31 -8.11
N LEU A 82 9.41 -23.71 -7.90
CA LEU A 82 9.64 -22.29 -8.20
C LEU A 82 9.61 -22.02 -9.72
N ASP A 83 10.11 -22.94 -10.54
CA ASP A 83 10.03 -22.84 -11.99
C ASP A 83 8.58 -22.86 -12.50
N GLU A 84 7.75 -23.74 -11.92
CA GLU A 84 6.32 -23.80 -12.21
C GLU A 84 5.61 -22.50 -11.81
N GLN A 85 5.93 -21.95 -10.63
CA GLN A 85 5.37 -20.67 -10.17
C GLN A 85 5.78 -19.51 -11.07
N GLU A 86 7.05 -19.43 -11.49
CA GLU A 86 7.52 -18.38 -12.41
C GLU A 86 6.91 -18.51 -13.81
N THR A 87 6.71 -19.75 -14.28
CA THR A 87 6.04 -20.03 -15.55
C THR A 87 4.58 -19.62 -15.49
N LYS A 88 3.90 -19.94 -14.39
CA LYS A 88 2.51 -19.50 -14.13
C LYS A 88 2.42 -17.98 -14.07
N PHE A 89 3.34 -17.33 -13.36
CA PHE A 89 3.42 -15.87 -13.31
C PHE A 89 3.56 -15.28 -14.72
N SER A 90 4.57 -15.71 -15.47
CA SER A 90 4.88 -15.16 -16.80
C SER A 90 3.80 -15.46 -17.85
N GLY A 91 3.06 -16.57 -17.71
CA GLY A 91 2.05 -17.01 -18.68
C GLY A 91 0.62 -16.57 -18.38
N GLN A 92 0.28 -16.31 -17.11
CA GLN A 92 -1.09 -15.99 -16.70
C GLN A 92 -1.30 -14.52 -16.32
N TRP A 93 -0.23 -13.82 -15.93
CA TRP A 93 -0.35 -12.47 -15.42
C TRP A 93 0.14 -11.46 -16.46
N ASN A 94 -0.73 -10.51 -16.81
CA ASN A 94 -0.38 -9.38 -17.69
C ASN A 94 0.22 -8.20 -16.90
N TRP A 95 0.94 -8.48 -15.82
CA TRP A 95 1.47 -7.45 -14.93
C TRP A 95 2.88 -7.04 -15.30
N GLY A 96 3.14 -5.74 -15.27
CA GLY A 96 4.51 -5.24 -15.26
C GLY A 96 5.20 -5.58 -13.94
N ILE A 97 6.54 -5.68 -13.97
CA ILE A 97 7.39 -5.98 -12.80
C ILE A 97 7.06 -5.08 -11.59
N PRO A 98 6.89 -3.74 -11.71
CA PRO A 98 6.58 -2.90 -10.56
C PRO A 98 5.25 -3.28 -9.87
N THR A 99 4.23 -3.64 -10.66
CA THR A 99 2.92 -4.05 -10.13
C THR A 99 3.02 -5.39 -9.43
N ALA A 100 3.72 -6.36 -10.03
CA ALA A 100 3.92 -7.68 -9.44
C ALA A 100 4.70 -7.60 -8.13
N LEU A 101 5.83 -6.88 -8.13
CA LEU A 101 6.62 -6.62 -6.94
C LEU A 101 5.76 -6.04 -5.80
N MET A 102 5.00 -4.97 -6.08
CA MET A 102 4.15 -4.35 -5.07
C MET A 102 3.10 -5.33 -4.52
N HIS A 103 2.43 -6.08 -5.42
CA HIS A 103 1.41 -7.03 -5.01
C HIS A 103 1.96 -8.13 -4.11
N PHE A 104 3.01 -8.81 -4.55
CA PHE A 104 3.55 -9.94 -3.79
C PHE A 104 4.27 -9.51 -2.51
N CYS A 105 4.84 -8.31 -2.45
CA CYS A 105 5.52 -7.83 -1.24
C CYS A 105 4.56 -7.29 -0.17
N VAL A 106 3.34 -6.86 -0.52
CA VAL A 106 2.40 -6.27 0.44
C VAL A 106 1.33 -7.26 0.90
N GLN A 107 1.08 -8.33 0.15
CA GLN A 107 0.17 -9.38 0.56
C GLN A 107 0.74 -10.26 1.68
N ASP A 108 -0.15 -10.93 2.41
CA ASP A 108 0.13 -11.94 3.45
C ASP A 108 1.25 -11.55 4.42
N SER A 109 1.24 -10.30 4.89
CA SER A 109 2.08 -9.91 6.01
C SER A 109 1.69 -10.70 7.25
N GLU A 110 2.67 -11.14 8.03
CA GLU A 110 2.40 -11.79 9.30
C GLU A 110 1.57 -10.87 10.19
N PHE A 111 0.48 -11.42 10.74
CA PHE A 111 -0.36 -10.69 11.67
C PHE A 111 0.35 -10.59 13.02
N ILE A 112 0.41 -9.38 13.56
CA ILE A 112 0.84 -9.13 14.94
C ILE A 112 -0.39 -8.89 15.81
N THR A 113 -0.27 -9.11 17.12
CA THR A 113 -1.35 -8.80 18.05
C THR A 113 -1.54 -7.28 18.18
N ILE A 114 -2.68 -6.87 18.72
CA ILE A 114 -2.97 -5.45 18.97
C ILE A 114 -1.90 -4.85 19.90
N GLU A 115 -1.53 -5.58 20.94
CA GLU A 115 -0.54 -5.15 21.94
C GLU A 115 0.85 -4.95 21.30
N GLN A 116 1.24 -5.85 20.40
CA GLN A 116 2.49 -5.71 19.64
C GLN A 116 2.43 -4.50 18.69
N ALA A 117 1.29 -4.27 18.04
CA ALA A 117 1.10 -3.11 17.17
C ALA A 117 1.14 -1.79 17.96
N GLU A 118 0.52 -1.74 19.14
CA GLU A 118 0.53 -0.56 20.02
C GLU A 118 1.93 -0.28 20.56
N ALA A 119 2.67 -1.31 21.00
CA ALA A 119 4.04 -1.17 21.47
C ALA A 119 4.95 -0.56 20.38
N ARG A 120 4.83 -1.05 19.13
CA ARG A 120 5.56 -0.49 17.97
C ARG A 120 5.17 0.96 17.67
N GLN A 121 3.89 1.32 17.82
CA GLN A 121 3.43 2.69 17.62
C GLN A 121 4.00 3.65 18.68
N ILE A 122 3.98 3.25 19.95
CA ILE A 122 4.55 4.01 21.07
C ILE A 122 6.06 4.20 20.89
N GLU A 123 6.77 3.11 20.59
CA GLU A 123 8.21 3.15 20.30
C GLU A 123 8.51 4.14 19.18
N ARG A 124 7.80 4.05 18.05
CA ARG A 124 8.05 4.93 16.90
C ARG A 124 7.72 6.40 17.19
N ALA A 125 6.64 6.66 17.93
CA ALA A 125 6.27 8.01 18.35
C ALA A 125 7.36 8.69 19.20
N GLY A 126 8.14 7.90 19.96
CA GLY A 126 9.29 8.40 20.72
C GLY A 126 10.51 8.79 19.86
N HIS A 127 10.60 8.32 18.62
CA HIS A 127 11.76 8.54 17.73
C HIS A 127 11.49 9.51 16.59
N VAL A 128 10.25 9.57 16.10
CA VAL A 128 9.87 10.39 14.94
C VAL A 128 8.60 11.17 15.29
N ALA A 129 8.68 12.50 15.16
CA ALA A 129 7.53 13.37 15.34
C ALA A 129 6.39 12.92 14.42
N GLN A 130 5.18 12.78 14.97
CA GLN A 130 4.02 12.46 14.15
C GLN A 130 3.72 13.62 13.20
N PRO A 131 3.34 13.34 11.95
CA PRO A 131 2.95 14.40 11.02
C PRO A 131 1.67 15.08 11.51
N ASP A 132 1.56 16.38 11.27
CA ASP A 132 0.32 17.11 11.53
C ASP A 132 -0.82 16.48 10.72
N LEU A 133 -1.87 16.03 11.41
CA LEU A 133 -3.04 15.40 10.77
C LEU A 133 -3.90 16.40 10.00
N LEU A 134 -3.74 17.70 10.30
CA LEU A 134 -4.43 18.82 9.69
C LEU A 134 -3.43 19.89 9.27
N LEU A 135 -3.50 20.30 8.02
CA LEU A 135 -2.72 21.45 7.52
C LEU A 135 -3.42 22.76 7.89
N ARG A 136 -2.64 23.74 8.36
CA ARG A 136 -3.14 25.09 8.58
C ARG A 136 -3.15 25.87 7.26
N ASN A 137 -4.27 26.49 6.94
CA ASN A 137 -4.36 27.37 5.77
C ASN A 137 -3.82 28.77 6.09
N ALA A 138 -3.32 29.47 5.06
CA ALA A 138 -2.96 30.88 5.17
C ALA A 138 -4.21 31.77 5.38
N ALA A 139 -4.00 33.02 5.75
CA ALA A 139 -5.09 34.00 5.92
C ALA A 139 -5.94 34.14 4.63
N GLY A 140 -7.26 34.36 4.77
CA GLY A 140 -8.19 34.48 3.63
C GLY A 140 -9.07 33.26 3.35
N ALA A 141 -9.33 32.47 4.38
CA ALA A 141 -10.22 31.31 4.38
C ALA A 141 -11.67 31.63 3.98
N ILE A 142 -12.25 30.88 3.03
CA ILE A 142 -13.71 30.87 2.81
C ILE A 142 -14.32 29.79 3.71
N ARG A 143 -15.23 30.22 4.59
CA ARG A 143 -16.04 29.32 5.42
C ARG A 143 -17.17 28.73 4.59
N LEU A 144 -17.22 27.40 4.53
CA LEU A 144 -18.31 26.67 3.92
C LEU A 144 -19.49 26.50 4.90
N GLN A 145 -20.70 26.29 4.37
CA GLN A 145 -21.92 26.11 5.15
C GLN A 145 -21.97 24.68 5.75
N ASN A 146 -22.75 24.49 6.82
CA ASN A 146 -22.92 23.18 7.46
C ASN A 146 -23.79 22.25 6.59
N ALA A 147 -23.46 20.97 6.52
CA ALA A 147 -24.01 20.01 5.54
C ALA A 147 -24.75 18.82 6.19
N LEU A 148 -25.22 18.95 7.43
CA LEU A 148 -25.69 17.83 8.25
C LEU A 148 -27.20 17.52 8.19
N ASP A 149 -27.92 17.97 7.17
CA ASP A 149 -29.38 17.72 7.04
C ASP A 149 -29.69 16.73 5.89
N ASP A 150 -30.52 15.72 6.21
CA ASP A 150 -31.15 14.70 5.34
C ASP A 150 -30.24 13.82 4.46
N ASN A 151 -30.36 12.48 4.58
CA ASN A 151 -29.73 11.59 3.59
C ASN A 151 -30.49 10.28 3.34
N GLU A 152 -31.16 10.18 2.19
CA GLU A 152 -31.64 8.94 1.58
C GLU A 152 -30.49 8.18 0.88
N LEU A 153 -29.55 7.67 1.66
CA LEU A 153 -28.29 7.08 1.20
C LEU A 153 -28.45 6.01 0.08
N LEU A 154 -29.41 5.11 0.22
CA LEU A 154 -29.63 4.01 -0.72
C LEU A 154 -30.15 4.52 -2.08
N THR A 155 -31.04 5.52 -2.07
CA THR A 155 -31.55 6.18 -3.28
C THR A 155 -30.41 6.89 -4.02
N LEU A 156 -29.50 7.54 -3.29
CA LEU A 156 -28.33 8.21 -3.85
C LEU A 156 -27.35 7.22 -4.51
N MET A 157 -27.05 6.09 -3.85
CA MET A 157 -26.16 5.07 -4.40
C MET A 157 -26.71 4.47 -5.71
N ALA A 158 -28.03 4.21 -5.77
CA ALA A 158 -28.68 3.68 -6.98
C ALA A 158 -28.64 4.65 -8.17
N ARG A 159 -28.73 5.97 -7.91
CA ARG A 159 -28.72 7.03 -8.93
C ARG A 159 -27.32 7.45 -9.38
N ARG A 160 -26.24 6.98 -8.74
CA ARG A 160 -24.86 7.38 -9.06
C ARG A 160 -24.52 7.12 -10.53
N ARG A 161 -24.11 8.16 -11.26
CA ARG A 161 -23.61 8.09 -12.65
C ARG A 161 -22.38 9.01 -12.78
N THR A 162 -21.49 8.70 -13.73
CA THR A 162 -20.38 9.59 -14.09
C THR A 162 -20.87 10.56 -15.16
N ASN A 163 -21.00 11.85 -14.83
CA ASN A 163 -21.32 12.90 -15.79
C ASN A 163 -20.08 13.77 -16.04
N ARG A 164 -19.71 13.95 -17.32
CA ARG A 164 -18.55 14.76 -17.75
C ARG A 164 -18.95 16.06 -18.47
N THR A 165 -20.26 16.32 -18.57
CA THR A 165 -20.78 17.55 -19.13
C THR A 165 -21.08 18.55 -18.01
N ALA A 166 -20.63 19.79 -18.19
CA ALA A 166 -20.94 20.89 -17.29
C ALA A 166 -22.09 21.71 -17.87
N ALA A 167 -23.17 21.88 -17.11
CA ALA A 167 -24.29 22.73 -17.48
C ALA A 167 -24.19 24.10 -16.78
N ALA A 168 -24.89 25.10 -17.31
CA ALA A 168 -25.14 26.36 -16.62
C ALA A 168 -26.50 26.30 -15.90
N PRO A 169 -26.62 26.85 -14.67
CA PRO A 169 -25.57 27.51 -13.91
C PRO A 169 -24.54 26.53 -13.29
N THR A 170 -23.34 27.04 -13.01
CA THR A 170 -22.27 26.26 -12.37
C THR A 170 -22.64 25.86 -10.95
N ILE A 171 -21.93 24.88 -10.37
CA ILE A 171 -22.13 24.45 -8.98
C ILE A 171 -22.10 25.64 -8.01
N THR A 172 -22.99 25.62 -7.02
CA THR A 172 -23.04 26.63 -5.97
C THR A 172 -22.00 26.35 -4.88
N ALA A 173 -21.70 27.36 -4.06
CA ALA A 173 -20.83 27.18 -2.90
C ALA A 173 -21.42 26.17 -1.89
N GLN A 174 -22.76 26.12 -1.78
CA GLN A 174 -23.44 25.12 -0.95
C GLN A 174 -23.20 23.70 -1.47
N GLN A 175 -23.48 23.47 -2.75
CA GLN A 175 -23.29 22.15 -3.36
C GLN A 175 -21.85 21.67 -3.26
N LEU A 176 -20.89 22.59 -3.40
CA LEU A 176 -19.49 22.29 -3.18
C LEU A 176 -19.18 21.98 -1.71
N SER A 177 -19.77 22.70 -0.76
CA SER A 177 -19.68 22.38 0.67
C SER A 177 -20.16 20.97 0.95
N ASP A 178 -21.37 20.64 0.50
CA ASP A 178 -21.99 19.34 0.71
C ASP A 178 -21.12 18.22 0.12
N CYS A 179 -20.59 18.42 -1.09
CA CYS A 179 -19.69 17.45 -1.72
C CYS A 179 -18.38 17.25 -0.93
N LEU A 180 -17.77 18.33 -0.45
CA LEU A 180 -16.51 18.26 0.29
C LEU A 180 -16.71 17.61 1.66
N PHE A 181 -17.78 17.99 2.36
CA PHE A 181 -18.11 17.42 3.65
C PHE A 181 -18.49 15.94 3.52
N ALA A 182 -19.32 15.56 2.55
CA ALA A 182 -19.69 14.16 2.34
C ALA A 182 -18.49 13.25 2.01
N GLY A 183 -17.49 13.74 1.27
CA GLY A 183 -16.31 12.95 0.92
C GLY A 183 -15.21 12.95 1.99
N MET A 184 -15.00 14.08 2.67
CA MET A 184 -13.79 14.31 3.48
C MET A 184 -14.05 15.07 4.79
N GLY A 185 -15.31 15.30 5.15
CA GLY A 185 -15.70 15.94 6.41
C GLY A 185 -15.21 15.14 7.61
N ILE A 186 -14.77 15.86 8.64
CA ILE A 186 -14.44 15.29 9.93
C ILE A 186 -15.68 15.43 10.80
N THR A 187 -16.20 14.31 11.28
CA THR A 187 -17.42 14.21 12.09
C THR A 187 -17.14 14.16 13.59
N GLY A 188 -15.89 13.92 13.97
CA GLY A 188 -15.48 13.89 15.37
C GLY A 188 -14.02 13.51 15.53
N GLU A 189 -13.67 13.09 16.73
CA GLU A 189 -12.32 12.68 17.11
C GLU A 189 -12.38 11.34 17.87
N THR A 190 -11.32 10.55 17.75
CA THR A 190 -11.07 9.34 18.54
C THR A 190 -9.65 9.38 19.09
N SER A 191 -9.31 8.50 20.02
CA SER A 191 -7.98 8.46 20.63
C SER A 191 -7.43 7.04 20.65
N ASN A 192 -6.12 6.89 20.41
CA ASN A 192 -5.38 5.65 20.57
C ASN A 192 -4.17 5.83 21.51
N CYS A 193 -3.29 4.82 21.58
CA CYS A 193 -2.08 4.83 22.41
C CYS A 193 -1.05 5.90 22.06
N VAL A 194 -1.19 6.59 20.92
CA VAL A 194 -0.23 7.61 20.44
C VAL A 194 -0.84 8.99 20.20
N GLY A 195 -2.15 9.18 20.34
CA GLY A 195 -2.78 10.50 20.27
C GLY A 195 -4.24 10.50 19.83
N THR A 196 -4.72 11.71 19.54
CA THR A 196 -6.07 11.96 19.02
C THR A 196 -6.08 11.94 17.48
N LEU A 197 -7.04 11.24 16.90
CA LEU A 197 -7.19 11.05 15.46
C LEU A 197 -8.57 11.56 15.01
N PRO A 198 -8.66 12.20 13.82
CA PRO A 198 -9.95 12.65 13.29
C PRO A 198 -10.79 11.46 12.79
N LEU A 199 -12.07 11.48 13.08
CA LEU A 199 -13.07 10.57 12.48
C LEU A 199 -13.64 11.23 11.22
N GLY A 200 -13.29 10.70 10.06
CA GLY A 200 -13.78 11.18 8.77
C GLY A 200 -15.04 10.47 8.28
N MET A 201 -15.78 11.10 7.36
CA MET A 201 -16.91 10.50 6.64
C MET A 201 -16.53 9.28 5.79
N THR A 202 -15.26 9.16 5.40
CA THR A 202 -14.74 8.01 4.65
C THR A 202 -13.84 7.17 5.56
N LEU A 203 -14.11 5.86 5.64
CA LEU A 203 -13.27 4.91 6.38
C LEU A 203 -11.83 4.90 5.86
N ARG A 204 -10.87 4.95 6.78
CA ARG A 204 -9.43 4.92 6.47
C ARG A 204 -8.71 3.96 7.39
N ALA A 205 -7.77 3.19 6.83
CA ALA A 205 -6.91 2.32 7.62
C ALA A 205 -6.13 3.15 8.65
N ALA A 206 -6.18 2.72 9.91
CA ALA A 206 -5.56 3.38 11.07
C ALA A 206 -5.91 4.87 11.27
N HIS A 207 -7.00 5.37 10.66
CA HIS A 207 -7.41 6.78 10.72
C HIS A 207 -6.34 7.80 10.28
N ALA A 208 -5.34 7.37 9.51
CA ALA A 208 -4.34 8.27 8.93
C ALA A 208 -4.95 9.11 7.81
N THR A 209 -4.53 10.38 7.67
CA THR A 209 -4.98 11.33 6.64
C THR A 209 -3.91 11.60 5.56
N PRO A 210 -3.51 10.62 4.71
CA PRO A 210 -2.45 10.81 3.73
C PRO A 210 -2.87 11.60 2.47
N THR A 211 -4.17 11.86 2.27
CA THR A 211 -4.67 12.45 1.02
C THR A 211 -5.12 13.89 1.22
N ARG A 212 -4.51 14.81 0.48
CA ARG A 212 -4.93 16.22 0.38
C ARG A 212 -5.78 16.42 -0.88
N PRO A 213 -7.02 16.92 -0.78
CA PRO A 213 -7.73 17.41 -1.96
C PRO A 213 -7.11 18.72 -2.41
N MET A 214 -6.75 18.79 -3.70
CA MET A 214 -6.36 20.03 -4.36
C MET A 214 -7.36 20.29 -5.48
N TRP A 215 -8.01 21.45 -5.46
CA TRP A 215 -9.00 21.84 -6.47
C TRP A 215 -8.43 22.91 -7.38
N LEU A 216 -8.32 22.60 -8.67
CA LEU A 216 -7.91 23.54 -9.71
C LEU A 216 -9.16 24.18 -10.32
N ARG A 217 -9.22 25.51 -10.38
CA ARG A 217 -10.39 26.25 -10.87
C ARG A 217 -10.22 26.63 -12.34
N LEU A 218 -11.23 26.35 -13.16
CA LEU A 218 -11.25 26.76 -14.58
C LEU A 218 -12.37 27.74 -14.95
N ALA A 219 -13.53 27.77 -14.26
CA ALA A 219 -14.65 28.64 -14.71
C ALA A 219 -15.77 28.90 -13.69
N SER A 220 -15.50 29.35 -12.45
CA SER A 220 -16.58 29.93 -11.62
C SER A 220 -16.42 31.45 -11.56
N ARG A 221 -17.50 32.24 -11.54
CA ARG A 221 -17.44 33.71 -11.39
C ARG A 221 -17.53 34.19 -9.94
N ALA A 222 -17.84 33.30 -9.00
CA ALA A 222 -18.20 33.67 -7.63
C ALA A 222 -17.01 33.99 -6.70
N TRP A 223 -15.78 33.58 -7.03
CA TRP A 223 -14.63 33.64 -6.10
C TRP A 223 -13.46 34.46 -6.65
N SER A 224 -12.67 35.07 -5.76
CA SER A 224 -11.42 35.75 -6.14
C SER A 224 -10.29 34.71 -6.27
N PRO A 225 -9.31 34.87 -7.19
CA PRO A 225 -8.25 33.88 -7.43
C PRO A 225 -7.31 33.61 -6.23
N ALA A 226 -7.41 34.36 -5.13
CA ALA A 226 -6.55 34.22 -3.94
C ALA A 226 -7.20 33.45 -2.76
N SER A 227 -8.41 32.91 -2.93
CA SER A 227 -9.16 32.35 -1.80
C SER A 227 -8.87 30.87 -1.54
N THR A 228 -8.55 30.52 -0.28
CA THR A 228 -8.39 29.13 0.18
C THR A 228 -9.69 28.64 0.84
N ILE A 229 -10.16 27.44 0.50
CA ILE A 229 -11.43 26.87 0.99
C ILE A 229 -11.19 26.13 2.32
N ILE A 230 -12.02 26.36 3.34
CA ILE A 230 -11.92 25.66 4.64
C ILE A 230 -13.25 24.97 5.01
N PRO A 231 -13.23 23.68 5.44
CA PRO A 231 -14.41 23.03 6.02
C PRO A 231 -14.84 23.67 7.36
N PRO A 232 -16.11 23.55 7.77
CA PRO A 232 -16.59 24.12 9.02
C PRO A 232 -15.89 23.46 10.25
N PRO A 233 -15.73 24.19 11.37
CA PRO A 233 -15.19 23.64 12.61
C PRO A 233 -16.16 22.64 13.26
N ILE A 234 -15.59 21.62 13.92
CA ILE A 234 -16.32 20.65 14.74
C ILE A 234 -16.83 21.38 15.99
N THR A 235 -18.14 21.51 16.17
CA THR A 235 -18.74 21.86 17.46
C THR A 235 -18.87 20.59 18.29
N THR A 236 -17.92 20.33 19.18
CA THR A 236 -18.05 19.27 20.19
C THR A 236 -19.01 19.72 21.28
N SER A 237 -20.20 19.12 21.35
CA SER A 237 -21.02 19.18 22.56
C SER A 237 -20.33 18.35 23.64
N ALA A 238 -19.89 18.99 24.73
CA ALA A 238 -19.40 18.28 25.91
C ALA A 238 -20.55 17.49 26.52
N GLY A 239 -20.48 16.15 26.47
CA GLY A 239 -21.44 15.31 27.18
C GLY A 239 -21.44 13.86 26.71
N SER A 240 -21.14 12.97 27.66
CA SER A 240 -21.32 11.50 27.60
C SER A 240 -20.13 10.70 27.05
N ARG A 241 -19.34 10.12 27.96
CA ARG A 241 -18.43 9.01 27.66
C ARG A 241 -19.25 7.80 27.22
N PRO A 242 -19.00 7.19 26.04
CA PRO A 242 -19.55 5.88 25.74
C PRO A 242 -18.72 4.82 26.47
N THR A 243 -19.37 4.05 27.34
CA THR A 243 -18.82 2.83 27.92
C THR A 243 -18.60 1.82 26.79
N ILE A 244 -17.35 1.45 26.54
CA ILE A 244 -17.01 0.39 25.59
C ILE A 244 -17.59 -0.93 26.11
N CYS A 245 -18.54 -1.52 25.37
CA CYS A 245 -18.98 -2.90 25.58
C CYS A 245 -17.78 -3.85 25.39
N ARG A 246 -17.28 -4.43 26.49
CA ARG A 246 -16.42 -5.61 26.45
C ARG A 246 -17.19 -6.75 25.77
N ARG A 247 -16.74 -7.21 24.60
CA ARG A 247 -17.13 -8.53 24.07
C ARG A 247 -16.34 -9.60 24.82
N SER A 248 -17.05 -10.55 25.44
CA SER A 248 -16.47 -11.78 25.98
C SER A 248 -15.91 -12.67 24.85
N PRO A 249 -14.83 -13.43 25.11
CA PRO A 249 -14.25 -14.35 24.15
C PRO A 249 -14.97 -15.70 24.26
N ASN A 250 -15.77 -16.04 23.25
CA ASN A 250 -16.18 -17.43 23.02
C ASN A 250 -16.56 -17.57 21.55
N TRP A 251 -15.54 -17.72 20.69
CA TRP A 251 -15.71 -18.33 19.38
C TRP A 251 -14.66 -19.42 19.25
N SER A 252 -15.14 -20.65 19.34
CA SER A 252 -14.40 -21.90 19.27
C SER A 252 -13.81 -22.11 17.88
N ALA A 253 -12.57 -22.61 17.86
CA ALA A 253 -11.83 -23.00 16.67
C ALA A 253 -12.56 -24.08 15.86
N GLY A 254 -12.77 -23.82 14.57
CA GLY A 254 -13.39 -24.73 13.62
C GLY A 254 -12.59 -24.83 12.32
N ARG A 255 -11.62 -25.76 12.31
CA ARG A 255 -11.06 -26.57 11.22
C ARG A 255 -10.80 -25.93 9.83
N ASN A 256 -9.53 -26.04 9.45
CA ASN A 256 -8.98 -25.98 8.10
C ASN A 256 -9.76 -26.85 7.09
N GLY A 257 -10.10 -26.26 5.96
CA GLY A 257 -10.50 -26.93 4.71
C GLY A 257 -10.06 -26.09 3.50
N PRO A 258 -9.64 -26.70 2.39
CA PRO A 258 -9.04 -25.99 1.26
C PRO A 258 -10.09 -25.18 0.48
N MET A 259 -9.73 -23.95 0.09
CA MET A 259 -10.55 -23.14 -0.81
C MET A 259 -10.49 -23.69 -2.25
N PRO A 260 -11.64 -23.83 -2.94
CA PRO A 260 -11.67 -24.18 -4.35
C PRO A 260 -11.33 -22.97 -5.23
N CYS A 261 -10.50 -23.22 -6.24
CA CYS A 261 -10.23 -22.28 -7.33
C CYS A 261 -11.53 -22.01 -8.09
N LEU A 262 -11.89 -20.73 -8.22
CA LEU A 262 -12.93 -20.29 -9.16
C LEU A 262 -12.33 -20.25 -10.57
N ALA A 263 -13.03 -20.92 -11.48
CA ALA A 263 -12.80 -20.92 -12.93
C ALA A 263 -13.27 -19.60 -13.58
#